data_AF-A0A248VWY4-F1
#
_entry.id   AF-A0A248VWY4-F1
#
_cell.length_a   1.000
_cell.length_b   1.000
_cell.length_c   1.000
_cell.angle_alpha   90.00
_cell.angle_beta   90.00
_cell.angle_gamma   90.00
#
_symmetry.space_group_name_H-M   'P 1'
#
loop_
_entity.id
_entity.type
_entity.pdbx_description
1 polymer ?
#
loop_
_entity_poly.entity_id
_entity_poly.type
_entity_poly.pdbx_seq_one_letter_code
_entity_poly.pdbx_strand_id
1 'polypeptide(L)'
;MKGRHVFRRLTFDEVRAWLARRPDALLLDARDAASYARDGWPGAVRLSADSQDALLLRTDRQRPVLIYCYKGNASQVCAQMFADFGFTDVCDLVGGHRAWTAGVDGSNPSGEALAPELAAWLAREGFIGTQARGAHGNTPLMNAAWRGAPAVVEQLLACDVALDAINEDGNNALWFACVNGNPSLVTRLAAAGVPIDHANANGATCLMFAASSGKAEVLRTLLALGADPALRSEDGFTAADMAASVDCLQLLRQLREA
;
A
#
# COMPACT_ATOMS: atom_id res chain seq x y z
N MET A 1 29.54 39.96 2.00
CA MET A 1 29.12 38.72 1.29
C MET A 1 28.51 37.80 2.34
N LYS A 2 27.17 37.71 2.42
CA LYS A 2 26.52 36.78 3.37
C LYS A 2 26.87 35.36 2.96
N GLY A 3 27.41 34.57 3.89
CA GLY A 3 27.77 33.19 3.64
C GLY A 3 26.57 32.45 3.06
N ARG A 4 26.75 31.84 1.89
CA ARG A 4 25.71 31.07 1.22
C ARG A 4 25.36 29.92 2.17
N HIS A 5 24.17 29.94 2.78
CA HIS A 5 23.74 28.84 3.62
C HIS A 5 23.52 27.64 2.70
N VAL A 6 24.33 26.61 2.89
CA VAL A 6 24.32 25.40 2.06
C VAL A 6 23.52 24.34 2.80
N PHE A 7 22.48 23.81 2.17
CA PHE A 7 21.76 22.63 2.66
C PHE A 7 22.59 21.36 2.42
N ARG A 8 22.34 20.31 3.19
CA ARG A 8 23.04 19.02 3.06
C ARG A 8 22.26 18.07 2.16
N ARG A 9 22.98 17.21 1.47
CA ARG A 9 22.39 16.16 0.64
C ARG A 9 22.64 14.83 1.33
N LEU A 10 21.59 14.11 1.69
CA LEU A 10 21.68 12.87 2.44
C LEU A 10 21.12 11.71 1.61
N THR A 11 21.84 10.59 1.60
CA THR A 11 21.32 9.30 1.16
C THR A 11 20.24 8.81 2.13
N PHE A 12 19.49 7.78 1.76
CA PHE A 12 18.42 7.28 2.62
C PHE A 12 18.92 6.76 3.98
N ASP A 13 20.04 6.04 4.01
CA ASP A 13 20.64 5.55 5.25
C ASP A 13 21.10 6.71 6.17
N GLU A 14 21.66 7.75 5.57
CA GLU A 14 22.05 8.96 6.30
C GLU A 14 20.83 9.70 6.84
N VAL A 15 19.73 9.76 6.08
CA VAL A 15 18.45 10.32 6.54
C VAL A 15 17.91 9.56 7.75
N ARG A 16 17.95 8.22 7.74
CA ARG A 16 17.52 7.41 8.90
C ARG A 16 18.31 7.76 10.15
N ALA A 17 19.64 7.79 10.03
CA ALA A 17 20.53 8.14 11.14
C ALA A 17 20.35 9.60 11.60
N TRP A 18 19.97 10.50 10.68
CA TRP A 18 19.71 11.91 10.96
C TRP A 18 18.38 12.11 11.69
N LEU A 19 17.31 11.42 11.28
CA LEU A 19 15.97 11.46 11.89
C LEU A 19 15.96 10.85 13.29
N ALA A 20 16.70 9.76 13.51
CA ALA A 20 16.82 9.13 14.83
C ALA A 20 17.34 10.09 15.92
N ARG A 21 18.07 11.15 15.53
CA ARG A 21 18.60 12.18 16.43
C ARG A 21 17.71 13.43 16.51
N ARG A 22 16.65 13.50 15.70
CA ARG A 22 15.80 14.69 15.48
C ARG A 22 14.34 14.27 15.33
N PRO A 23 13.70 13.81 16.42
CA PRO A 23 12.31 13.35 16.38
C PRO A 23 11.31 14.47 16.03
N ASP A 24 11.71 15.72 16.21
CA ASP A 24 10.91 16.91 15.92
C ASP A 24 11.10 17.45 14.48
N ALA A 25 11.92 16.79 13.65
CA ALA A 25 12.20 17.23 12.30
C ALA A 25 10.93 17.43 11.46
N LEU A 26 10.91 18.52 10.68
CA LEU A 26 9.85 18.77 9.72
C LEU A 26 10.18 18.04 8.41
N LEU A 27 9.33 17.08 8.05
CA LEU A 27 9.42 16.36 6.78
C LEU A 27 8.55 17.06 5.75
N LEU A 28 9.13 17.44 4.61
CA LEU A 28 8.44 18.12 3.52
C LEU A 28 8.43 17.28 2.24
N ASP A 29 7.22 17.01 1.76
CA ASP A 29 6.98 16.32 0.48
C ASP A 29 6.63 17.35 -0.60
N ALA A 30 7.53 17.55 -1.57
CA ALA A 30 7.35 18.50 -2.67
C ALA A 30 6.67 17.89 -3.91
N ARG A 31 5.98 16.75 -3.77
CA ARG A 31 5.25 16.10 -4.88
C ARG A 31 3.82 16.63 -5.05
N ASP A 32 3.19 16.25 -6.15
CA ASP A 32 1.78 16.54 -6.42
C ASP A 32 0.85 15.94 -5.34
N ALA A 33 -0.38 16.46 -5.27
CA ALA A 33 -1.35 16.09 -4.23
C ALA A 33 -1.71 14.60 -4.26
N ALA A 34 -1.86 14.02 -5.45
CA ALA A 34 -2.22 12.62 -5.61
C ALA A 34 -1.07 11.71 -5.19
N SER A 35 0.19 12.05 -5.55
CA SER A 35 1.35 11.28 -5.10
C SER A 35 1.60 11.40 -3.60
N TYR A 36 1.45 12.59 -3.02
CA TYR A 36 1.51 12.78 -1.58
C TYR A 36 0.45 11.94 -0.84
N ALA A 37 -0.80 11.97 -1.31
CA ALA A 37 -1.90 11.22 -0.69
C ALA A 37 -1.74 9.69 -0.87
N ARG A 38 -1.14 9.25 -1.98
CA ARG A 38 -0.96 7.83 -2.29
C ARG A 38 0.09 7.16 -1.41
N ASP A 39 1.25 7.79 -1.27
CA ASP A 39 2.43 7.14 -0.69
C ASP A 39 3.41 8.15 -0.05
N GLY A 40 2.91 9.24 0.53
CA GLY A 40 3.72 10.20 1.29
C GLY A 40 4.38 9.59 2.52
N TRP A 41 5.55 10.13 2.90
CA TRP A 41 6.23 9.73 4.12
C TRP A 41 5.32 10.02 5.32
N PRO A 42 5.06 9.04 6.21
CA PRO A 42 4.23 9.25 7.39
C PRO A 42 4.63 10.49 8.20
N GLY A 43 3.66 11.37 8.48
CA GLY A 43 3.89 12.63 9.18
C GLY A 43 4.53 13.74 8.34
N ALA A 44 4.83 13.51 7.06
CA ALA A 44 5.29 14.57 6.18
C ALA A 44 4.17 15.55 5.84
N VAL A 45 4.55 16.83 5.75
CA VAL A 45 3.69 17.91 5.34
C VAL A 45 3.93 18.18 3.86
N ARG A 46 2.86 18.28 3.09
CA ARG A 46 2.98 18.62 1.67
C ARG A 46 3.45 20.06 1.48
N LEU A 47 4.56 20.23 0.77
CA LEU A 47 5.06 21.51 0.29
C LEU A 47 4.41 21.83 -1.06
N SER A 48 3.50 22.79 -1.05
CA SER A 48 2.75 23.27 -2.21
C SER A 48 2.81 24.78 -2.27
N ALA A 49 2.40 25.37 -3.40
CA ALA A 49 2.33 26.83 -3.54
C ALA A 49 1.51 27.49 -2.40
N ASP A 50 0.42 26.83 -1.97
CA ASP A 50 -0.47 27.35 -0.93
C ASP A 50 0.11 27.23 0.49
N SER A 51 0.94 26.20 0.75
CA SER A 51 1.53 25.94 2.07
C SER A 51 2.93 26.54 2.24
N GLN A 52 3.61 26.87 1.14
CA GLN A 52 5.00 27.31 1.14
C GLN A 52 5.23 28.56 2.00
N ASP A 53 4.43 29.61 1.83
CA ASP A 53 4.62 30.86 2.56
C ASP A 53 4.42 30.67 4.07
N ALA A 54 3.41 29.89 4.45
CA ALA A 54 3.17 29.56 5.85
C ALA A 54 4.34 28.78 6.45
N LEU A 55 4.86 27.77 5.73
CA LEU A 55 6.00 26.97 6.19
C LEU A 55 7.28 27.81 6.31
N LEU A 56 7.57 28.65 5.31
CA LEU A 56 8.75 29.50 5.32
C LEU A 56 8.67 30.58 6.38
N LEU A 57 7.50 31.20 6.62
CA LEU A 57 7.39 32.33 7.54
C LEU A 57 7.13 31.92 8.99
N ARG A 58 6.42 30.82 9.24
CA ARG A 58 5.93 30.45 10.58
C ARG A 58 6.69 29.31 11.25
N THR A 59 7.49 28.54 10.53
CA THR A 59 8.29 27.45 11.14
C THR A 59 9.50 28.01 11.85
N ASP A 60 9.83 27.51 13.03
CA ASP A 60 11.07 27.86 13.74
C ASP A 60 12.30 27.56 12.85
N ARG A 61 13.22 28.53 12.76
CA ARG A 61 14.46 28.44 11.96
C ARG A 61 15.46 27.42 12.49
N GLN A 62 15.35 27.05 13.77
CA GLN A 62 16.17 26.00 14.37
C GLN A 62 15.57 24.60 14.18
N ARG A 63 14.31 24.51 13.76
CA ARG A 63 13.67 23.21 13.51
C ARG A 63 14.36 22.53 12.32
N PRO A 64 14.85 21.29 12.46
CA PRO A 64 15.46 20.59 11.34
C PRO A 64 14.45 20.32 10.23
N VAL A 65 14.85 20.48 8.97
CA VAL A 65 13.97 20.30 7.81
C VAL A 65 14.57 19.28 6.84
N LEU A 66 13.81 18.24 6.51
CA LEU A 66 14.13 17.30 5.43
C LEU A 66 13.15 17.51 4.29
N ILE A 67 13.67 17.66 3.06
CA ILE A 67 12.84 17.84 1.86
C ILE A 67 13.12 16.75 0.85
N TYR A 68 12.06 16.19 0.26
CA TYR A 68 12.17 15.24 -0.84
C TYR A 68 11.13 15.50 -1.94
N CYS A 69 11.39 14.97 -3.14
CA CYS A 69 10.52 15.03 -4.32
C CYS A 69 10.49 13.66 -5.01
N TYR A 70 9.95 13.50 -6.22
CA TYR A 70 9.91 12.19 -6.92
C TYR A 70 11.30 11.59 -7.17
N LYS A 71 12.16 12.37 -7.83
CA LYS A 71 13.55 12.04 -8.20
C LYS A 71 14.29 13.35 -8.53
N GLY A 72 15.54 13.50 -8.08
CA GLY A 72 16.44 14.55 -8.59
C GLY A 72 16.28 15.95 -7.99
N ASN A 73 16.67 16.97 -8.78
CA ASN A 73 17.09 18.30 -8.30
C ASN A 73 15.98 19.21 -7.73
N ALA A 74 14.70 18.85 -7.82
CA ALA A 74 13.62 19.70 -7.32
C ALA A 74 13.62 19.83 -5.78
N SER A 75 14.00 18.77 -5.07
CA SER A 75 14.21 18.83 -3.61
C SER A 75 15.32 19.81 -3.23
N GLN A 76 16.35 19.94 -4.06
CA GLN A 76 17.47 20.86 -3.85
C GLN A 76 17.05 22.32 -3.98
N VAL A 77 16.19 22.65 -4.95
CA VAL A 77 15.66 24.02 -5.10
C VAL A 77 14.86 24.42 -3.86
N CYS A 78 14.02 23.51 -3.37
CA CYS A 78 13.26 23.73 -2.15
C CYS A 78 14.18 23.83 -0.94
N ALA A 79 15.18 22.95 -0.82
CA ALA A 79 16.14 22.96 0.29
C ALA A 79 16.97 24.24 0.32
N GLN A 80 17.41 24.72 -0.85
CA GLN A 80 18.10 26.00 -0.97
C GLN A 80 17.20 27.16 -0.54
N MET A 81 15.92 27.16 -0.95
CA MET A 81 14.97 28.18 -0.54
C MET A 81 14.81 28.24 0.99
N PHE A 82 14.69 27.09 1.68
CA PHE A 82 14.66 27.08 3.14
C PHE A 82 15.98 27.59 3.75
N ALA A 83 17.13 27.19 3.20
CA ALA A 83 18.42 27.71 3.65
C ALA A 83 18.53 29.24 3.49
N ASP A 84 18.04 29.79 2.38
CA ASP A 84 18.04 31.24 2.10
C ASP A 84 17.11 32.01 3.05
N PHE A 85 16.05 31.37 3.56
CA PHE A 85 15.16 31.91 4.59
C PHE A 85 15.70 31.76 6.03
N GLY A 86 16.95 31.28 6.18
CA GLY A 86 17.68 31.28 7.45
C GLY A 86 17.52 30.01 8.28
N PHE A 87 17.01 28.92 7.71
CA PHE A 87 17.00 27.62 8.37
C PHE A 87 18.43 27.06 8.44
N THR A 88 18.81 26.53 9.60
CA THR A 88 20.20 26.16 9.90
C THR A 88 20.51 24.68 9.68
N ASP A 89 19.50 23.81 9.76
CA ASP A 89 19.62 22.36 9.54
C ASP A 89 18.63 21.90 8.46
N VAL A 90 19.01 22.11 7.20
CA VAL A 90 18.21 21.73 6.03
C VAL A 90 18.91 20.62 5.26
N CYS A 91 18.15 19.58 4.92
CA CYS A 91 18.63 18.43 4.17
C CYS A 91 17.70 18.10 2.99
N ASP A 92 18.27 17.62 1.88
CA ASP A 92 17.53 17.00 0.78
C ASP A 92 17.80 15.49 0.72
N LEU A 93 16.77 14.70 0.40
CA LEU A 93 16.92 13.25 0.20
C LEU A 93 17.41 12.95 -1.22
N VAL A 94 18.63 12.44 -1.33
CA VAL A 94 19.23 11.99 -2.58
C VAL A 94 18.39 10.86 -3.17
N GLY A 95 17.94 11.04 -4.41
CA GLY A 95 17.05 10.10 -5.11
C GLY A 95 15.57 10.23 -4.73
N GLY A 96 15.25 11.10 -3.78
CA GLY A 96 13.88 11.49 -3.43
C GLY A 96 13.03 10.34 -2.88
N HIS A 97 11.73 10.43 -3.10
CA HIS A 97 10.74 9.42 -2.72
C HIS A 97 11.12 8.03 -3.21
N ARG A 98 11.67 7.92 -4.42
CA ARG A 98 12.13 6.61 -4.94
C ARG A 98 13.26 6.00 -4.11
N ALA A 99 14.20 6.80 -3.63
CA ALA A 99 15.27 6.32 -2.75
C ALA A 99 14.76 5.97 -1.37
N TRP A 100 13.76 6.70 -0.87
CA TRP A 100 13.03 6.28 0.32
C TRP A 100 12.33 4.95 0.07
N THR A 101 11.47 4.80 -0.94
CA THR A 101 10.76 3.54 -1.21
C THR A 101 11.70 2.37 -1.52
N ALA A 102 12.84 2.62 -2.17
CA ALA A 102 13.86 1.61 -2.42
C ALA A 102 14.68 1.28 -1.16
N GLY A 103 14.77 2.21 -0.22
CA GLY A 103 15.50 2.08 1.05
C GLY A 103 14.61 1.68 2.25
N VAL A 104 13.28 1.74 2.13
CA VAL A 104 12.31 1.01 3.00
C VAL A 104 12.37 -0.49 2.70
N ASP A 105 13.58 -0.97 2.38
CA ASP A 105 13.86 -2.31 1.91
C ASP A 105 13.18 -3.29 2.86
N GLY A 106 12.31 -4.12 2.27
CA GLY A 106 11.09 -4.61 2.89
C GLY A 106 11.31 -5.23 4.25
N SER A 107 11.34 -4.40 5.27
CA SER A 107 11.52 -4.89 6.61
C SER A 107 10.18 -5.49 6.99
N ASN A 108 10.21 -6.72 7.49
CA ASN A 108 9.10 -7.18 8.30
C ASN A 108 8.94 -6.21 9.51
N PRO A 109 7.83 -6.28 10.28
CA PRO A 109 7.62 -5.39 11.41
C PRO A 109 8.76 -5.40 12.45
N SER A 110 9.64 -6.41 12.45
CA SER A 110 10.82 -6.50 13.31
C SER A 110 12.08 -5.79 12.76
N GLY A 111 12.04 -5.19 11.56
CA GLY A 111 13.18 -4.46 10.99
C GLY A 111 14.23 -5.35 10.34
N GLU A 112 13.93 -6.65 10.15
CA GLU A 112 14.81 -7.61 9.49
C GLU A 112 14.69 -7.50 7.97
N ALA A 113 15.79 -7.72 7.25
CA ALA A 113 15.79 -7.70 5.79
C ALA A 113 14.82 -8.74 5.21
N LEU A 114 14.22 -8.44 4.05
CA LEU A 114 13.40 -9.40 3.30
C LEU A 114 14.14 -10.72 3.11
N ALA A 115 13.40 -11.83 3.21
CA ALA A 115 13.88 -13.11 2.72
C ALA A 115 14.37 -12.95 1.26
N PRO A 116 15.58 -13.44 0.91
CA PRO A 116 16.13 -13.27 -0.44
C PRO A 116 15.19 -13.76 -1.55
N GLU A 117 14.41 -14.80 -1.26
CA GLU A 117 13.41 -15.36 -2.17
C GLU A 117 12.26 -14.37 -2.42
N LEU A 118 11.80 -13.67 -1.39
CA LEU A 118 10.76 -12.64 -1.51
C LEU A 118 11.29 -11.44 -2.28
N ALA A 119 12.50 -10.98 -1.98
CA ALA A 119 13.14 -9.88 -2.70
C ALA A 119 13.33 -10.21 -4.19
N ALA A 120 13.80 -11.43 -4.51
CA ALA A 120 13.93 -11.90 -5.88
C ALA A 120 12.58 -12.01 -6.59
N TRP A 121 11.54 -12.48 -5.90
CA TRP A 121 10.18 -12.53 -6.44
C TRP A 121 9.66 -11.13 -6.76
N LEU A 122 9.77 -10.18 -5.82
CA LEU A 122 9.34 -8.79 -6.01
C LEU A 122 10.02 -8.16 -7.22
N ALA A 123 11.35 -8.31 -7.32
CA ALA A 123 12.13 -7.79 -8.45
C ALA A 123 11.68 -8.39 -9.78
N ARG A 124 11.44 -9.71 -9.84
CA ARG A 124 10.98 -10.41 -11.05
C ARG A 124 9.59 -9.96 -11.49
N GLU A 125 8.71 -9.67 -10.53
CA GLU A 125 7.36 -9.18 -10.79
C GLU A 125 7.29 -7.65 -10.98
N GLY A 126 8.43 -6.96 -10.87
CA GLY A 126 8.53 -5.50 -11.10
C GLY A 126 8.08 -4.64 -9.93
N PHE A 127 7.97 -5.22 -8.73
CA PHE A 127 7.64 -4.48 -7.51
C PHE A 127 8.87 -3.90 -6.83
N ILE A 128 8.74 -2.65 -6.36
CA ILE A 128 9.77 -1.95 -5.59
C ILE A 128 9.30 -1.91 -4.13
N GLY A 129 9.36 -3.07 -3.46
CA GLY A 129 8.93 -3.25 -2.06
C GLY A 129 7.59 -3.97 -1.90
N THR A 130 7.29 -4.38 -0.65
CA THR A 130 6.09 -5.18 -0.28
C THR A 130 4.78 -4.40 -0.35
N GLN A 131 4.85 -3.07 -0.27
CA GLN A 131 3.71 -2.14 -0.31
C GLN A 131 3.56 -1.45 -1.69
N ALA A 132 4.37 -1.86 -2.68
CA ALA A 132 4.37 -1.21 -3.98
C ALA A 132 3.01 -1.31 -4.69
N ARG A 133 2.75 -0.34 -5.56
CA ARG A 133 1.63 -0.39 -6.51
C ARG A 133 2.18 -0.70 -7.90
N GLY A 134 1.84 -1.88 -8.41
CA GLY A 134 2.20 -2.33 -9.76
C GLY A 134 1.17 -1.90 -10.80
N ALA A 135 1.14 -2.62 -11.92
CA ALA A 135 0.16 -2.39 -12.98
C ALA A 135 -1.28 -2.52 -12.45
N HIS A 136 -2.17 -1.63 -12.90
CA HIS A 136 -3.58 -1.55 -12.50
C HIS A 136 -3.79 -1.33 -10.99
N GLY A 137 -2.80 -0.74 -10.30
CA GLY A 137 -2.86 -0.48 -8.86
C GLY A 137 -2.69 -1.73 -7.98
N ASN A 138 -2.34 -2.88 -8.55
CA ASN A 138 -2.21 -4.14 -7.82
C ASN A 138 -1.01 -4.11 -6.85
N THR A 139 -1.20 -4.64 -5.64
CA THR A 139 -0.10 -4.83 -4.67
C THR A 139 0.64 -6.16 -4.91
N PRO A 140 1.84 -6.35 -4.32
CA PRO A 140 2.50 -7.64 -4.26
C PRO A 140 1.60 -8.76 -3.71
N LEU A 141 0.84 -8.48 -2.64
CA LEU A 141 -0.05 -9.47 -2.01
C LEU A 141 -1.16 -9.91 -2.97
N MET A 142 -1.77 -8.96 -3.70
CA MET A 142 -2.75 -9.26 -4.75
C MET A 142 -2.17 -10.15 -5.86
N ASN A 143 -0.96 -9.83 -6.33
CA ASN A 143 -0.30 -10.62 -7.38
C ASN A 143 0.08 -12.03 -6.89
N ALA A 144 0.61 -12.14 -5.68
CA ALA A 144 0.93 -13.43 -5.08
C ALA A 144 -0.31 -14.32 -4.91
N ALA A 145 -1.44 -13.72 -4.48
CA ALA A 145 -2.73 -14.39 -4.38
C ALA A 145 -3.26 -14.87 -5.74
N TRP A 146 -3.24 -14.00 -6.76
CA TRP A 146 -3.67 -14.34 -8.12
C TRP A 146 -2.85 -15.48 -8.74
N ARG A 147 -1.53 -15.44 -8.54
CA ARG A 147 -0.60 -16.46 -9.03
C ARG A 147 -0.68 -17.78 -8.27
N GLY A 148 -1.39 -17.83 -7.15
CA GLY A 148 -1.48 -19.04 -6.33
C GLY A 148 -0.16 -19.37 -5.64
N ALA A 149 0.60 -18.36 -5.18
CA ALA A 149 1.93 -18.52 -4.59
C ALA A 149 1.89 -18.45 -3.05
N PRO A 150 1.49 -19.53 -2.34
CA PRO A 150 1.27 -19.50 -0.89
C PRO A 150 2.51 -19.13 -0.08
N ALA A 151 3.71 -19.60 -0.48
CA ALA A 151 4.93 -19.23 0.23
C ALA A 151 5.20 -17.71 0.19
N VAL A 152 4.93 -17.07 -0.95
CA VAL A 152 5.08 -15.61 -1.10
C VAL A 152 4.01 -14.87 -0.32
N VAL A 153 2.77 -15.38 -0.31
CA VAL A 153 1.68 -14.83 0.51
C VAL A 153 2.05 -14.85 1.99
N GLU A 154 2.56 -15.97 2.52
CA GLU A 154 3.01 -16.07 3.91
C GLU A 154 4.12 -15.06 4.23
N GLN A 155 5.13 -14.95 3.36
CA GLN A 155 6.22 -14.00 3.55
C GLN A 155 5.74 -12.54 3.51
N LEU A 156 4.77 -12.22 2.65
CA LEU A 156 4.17 -10.88 2.57
C LEU A 156 3.27 -10.58 3.77
N LEU A 157 2.49 -11.54 4.26
CA LEU A 157 1.66 -11.39 5.45
C LEU A 157 2.49 -11.28 6.74
N ALA A 158 3.70 -11.84 6.76
CA ALA A 158 4.67 -11.60 7.82
C ALA A 158 5.30 -10.20 7.76
N CYS A 159 5.07 -9.44 6.68
CA CYS A 159 5.43 -8.02 6.57
C CYS A 159 4.26 -7.13 7.01
N ASP A 160 4.54 -5.86 7.35
CA ASP A 160 3.50 -4.87 7.65
C ASP A 160 2.82 -4.39 6.36
N VAL A 161 2.06 -5.27 5.69
CA VAL A 161 1.36 -4.98 4.43
C VAL A 161 -0.06 -4.46 4.68
N ALA A 162 -0.55 -3.55 3.83
CA ALA A 162 -1.92 -3.06 3.91
C ALA A 162 -2.90 -4.15 3.43
N LEU A 163 -3.65 -4.75 4.37
CA LEU A 163 -4.56 -5.87 4.11
C LEU A 163 -5.89 -5.43 3.47
N ASP A 164 -6.27 -4.17 3.65
CA ASP A 164 -7.45 -3.51 3.08
C ASP A 164 -7.16 -2.80 1.76
N ALA A 165 -5.94 -2.91 1.22
CA ALA A 165 -5.59 -2.31 -0.05
C ALA A 165 -6.46 -2.87 -1.19
N ILE A 166 -6.88 -1.98 -2.09
CA ILE A 166 -7.68 -2.29 -3.29
C ILE A 166 -6.98 -1.80 -4.56
N ASN A 167 -7.16 -2.50 -5.68
CA ASN A 167 -6.65 -2.11 -6.99
C ASN A 167 -7.59 -1.09 -7.69
N GLU A 168 -7.29 -0.74 -8.95
CA GLU A 168 -8.10 0.23 -9.73
C GLU A 168 -9.55 -0.23 -9.97
N ASP A 169 -9.81 -1.55 -9.98
CA ASP A 169 -11.15 -2.13 -10.09
C ASP A 169 -11.85 -2.28 -8.71
N GLY A 170 -11.21 -1.79 -7.65
CA GLY A 170 -11.68 -1.96 -6.27
C GLY A 170 -11.52 -3.37 -5.72
N ASN A 171 -10.74 -4.25 -6.35
CA ASN A 171 -10.52 -5.63 -5.86
C ASN A 171 -9.38 -5.68 -4.83
N ASN A 172 -9.56 -6.47 -3.76
CA ASN A 172 -8.54 -6.72 -2.73
C ASN A 172 -7.80 -8.06 -2.97
N ALA A 173 -6.85 -8.42 -2.09
CA ALA A 173 -6.08 -9.67 -2.24
C ALA A 173 -6.95 -10.94 -2.17
N LEU A 174 -8.04 -10.93 -1.39
CA LEU A 174 -8.96 -12.07 -1.26
C LEU A 174 -9.68 -12.35 -2.58
N TRP A 175 -10.08 -11.31 -3.31
CA TRP A 175 -10.66 -11.43 -4.65
C TRP A 175 -9.74 -12.22 -5.57
N PHE A 176 -8.45 -11.86 -5.60
CA PHE A 176 -7.48 -12.55 -6.44
C PHE A 176 -7.23 -14.00 -6.03
N ALA A 177 -7.29 -14.35 -4.73
CA ALA A 177 -7.26 -15.75 -4.29
C ALA A 177 -8.50 -16.53 -4.76
N CYS A 178 -9.67 -15.89 -4.76
CA CYS A 178 -10.92 -16.49 -5.28
C CYS A 178 -10.84 -16.68 -6.81
N VAL A 179 -10.29 -15.70 -7.53
CA VAL A 179 -10.00 -15.79 -8.98
C VAL A 179 -9.01 -16.92 -9.28
N ASN A 180 -7.97 -17.10 -8.46
CA ASN A 180 -7.07 -18.25 -8.57
C ASN A 180 -7.81 -19.58 -8.34
N GLY A 181 -8.76 -19.60 -7.40
CA GLY A 181 -9.59 -20.77 -7.11
C GLY A 181 -9.00 -21.70 -6.05
N ASN A 182 -8.08 -21.21 -5.21
CA ASN A 182 -7.42 -21.99 -4.16
C ASN A 182 -8.03 -21.69 -2.78
N PRO A 183 -8.86 -22.60 -2.22
CA PRO A 183 -9.51 -22.37 -0.92
C PRO A 183 -8.52 -22.16 0.22
N SER A 184 -7.36 -22.82 0.19
CA SER A 184 -6.33 -22.67 1.23
C SER A 184 -5.69 -21.28 1.24
N LEU A 185 -5.69 -20.55 0.12
CA LEU A 185 -5.27 -19.15 0.10
C LEU A 185 -6.36 -18.22 0.62
N VAL A 186 -7.62 -18.51 0.30
CA VAL A 186 -8.78 -17.78 0.83
C VAL A 186 -8.80 -17.84 2.36
N THR A 187 -8.66 -19.02 2.94
CA THR A 187 -8.60 -19.20 4.40
C THR A 187 -7.46 -18.42 5.02
N ARG A 188 -6.27 -18.42 4.42
CA ARG A 188 -5.10 -17.70 4.94
C ARG A 188 -5.30 -16.20 4.94
N LEU A 189 -5.73 -15.63 3.81
CA LEU A 189 -5.94 -14.19 3.70
C LEU A 189 -7.05 -13.71 4.65
N ALA A 190 -8.14 -14.47 4.75
CA ALA A 190 -9.21 -14.16 5.71
C ALA A 190 -8.71 -14.24 7.16
N ALA A 191 -7.95 -15.28 7.52
CA ALA A 191 -7.37 -15.43 8.86
C ALA A 191 -6.37 -14.32 9.21
N ALA A 192 -5.67 -13.77 8.21
CA ALA A 192 -4.80 -12.61 8.39
C ALA A 192 -5.56 -11.30 8.59
N GLY A 193 -6.88 -11.26 8.35
CA GLY A 193 -7.72 -10.07 8.51
C GLY A 193 -8.01 -9.31 7.22
N VAL A 194 -7.77 -9.90 6.04
CA VAL A 194 -8.24 -9.29 4.78
C VAL A 194 -9.77 -9.26 4.78
N PRO A 195 -10.42 -8.12 4.50
CA PRO A 195 -11.88 -8.00 4.59
C PRO A 195 -12.61 -8.99 3.67
N ILE A 196 -13.41 -9.88 4.27
CA ILE A 196 -14.08 -10.99 3.58
C ILE A 196 -15.23 -10.54 2.68
N ASP A 197 -15.99 -9.55 3.15
CA ASP A 197 -17.18 -8.99 2.50
C ASP A 197 -16.88 -7.71 1.73
N HIS A 198 -15.62 -7.46 1.40
CA HIS A 198 -15.24 -6.33 0.56
C HIS A 198 -15.98 -6.38 -0.78
N ALA A 199 -16.63 -5.27 -1.13
CA ALA A 199 -17.30 -5.09 -2.40
C ALA A 199 -16.40 -4.27 -3.33
N ASN A 200 -16.18 -4.79 -4.54
CA ASN A 200 -15.40 -4.07 -5.55
C ASN A 200 -16.17 -2.91 -6.17
N ALA A 201 -15.60 -2.27 -7.20
CA ALA A 201 -16.20 -1.09 -7.83
C ALA A 201 -17.60 -1.33 -8.46
N ASN A 202 -18.00 -2.59 -8.66
CA ASN A 202 -19.34 -2.96 -9.18
C ASN A 202 -20.26 -3.49 -8.06
N GLY A 203 -19.87 -3.31 -6.80
CA GLY A 203 -20.57 -3.87 -5.64
C GLY A 203 -20.43 -5.39 -5.49
N ALA A 204 -19.58 -6.05 -6.28
CA ALA A 204 -19.46 -7.51 -6.24
C ALA A 204 -18.52 -7.95 -5.12
N THR A 205 -18.95 -8.92 -4.31
CA THR A 205 -18.12 -9.57 -3.28
C THR A 205 -17.43 -10.82 -3.82
N CYS A 206 -16.41 -11.31 -3.10
CA CYS A 206 -15.74 -12.57 -3.44
C CYS A 206 -16.71 -13.76 -3.51
N LEU A 207 -17.73 -13.77 -2.64
CA LEU A 207 -18.75 -14.82 -2.59
C LEU A 207 -19.62 -14.81 -3.85
N MET A 208 -20.03 -13.62 -4.31
CA MET A 208 -20.77 -13.46 -5.58
C MET A 208 -19.95 -13.95 -6.77
N PHE A 209 -18.67 -13.59 -6.84
CA PHE A 209 -17.78 -14.06 -7.90
C PHE A 209 -17.63 -15.60 -7.88
N ALA A 210 -17.47 -16.20 -6.70
CA ALA A 210 -17.36 -17.64 -6.58
C ALA A 210 -18.64 -18.35 -7.06
N ALA A 211 -19.81 -17.80 -6.74
CA ALA A 211 -21.11 -18.30 -7.20
C ALA A 211 -21.26 -18.18 -8.72
N SER A 212 -20.96 -17.00 -9.28
CA SER A 212 -21.08 -16.73 -10.72
C SER A 212 -20.06 -17.48 -11.57
N SER A 213 -18.94 -17.87 -10.97
CA SER A 213 -17.90 -18.67 -11.63
C SER A 213 -18.06 -20.18 -11.39
N GLY A 214 -19.09 -20.61 -10.66
CA GLY A 214 -19.34 -22.02 -10.35
C GLY A 214 -18.28 -22.67 -9.44
N LYS A 215 -17.52 -21.87 -8.68
CA LYS A 215 -16.43 -22.34 -7.82
C LYS A 215 -16.95 -22.82 -6.46
N ALA A 216 -17.67 -23.93 -6.45
CA ALA A 216 -18.37 -24.45 -5.28
C ALA A 216 -17.47 -24.62 -4.04
N GLU A 217 -16.22 -25.09 -4.20
CA GLU A 217 -15.31 -25.25 -3.06
C GLU A 217 -14.84 -23.91 -2.47
N VAL A 218 -14.52 -22.91 -3.32
CA VAL A 218 -14.18 -21.56 -2.83
C VAL A 218 -15.38 -20.93 -2.14
N LEU A 219 -16.56 -21.07 -2.74
CA LEU A 219 -17.82 -20.58 -2.17
C LEU A 219 -18.08 -21.20 -0.79
N ARG A 220 -17.93 -22.53 -0.66
CA ARG A 220 -18.06 -23.25 0.61
C ARG A 220 -17.09 -22.71 1.66
N THR A 221 -15.84 -22.47 1.28
CA THR A 221 -14.83 -21.90 2.19
C THR A 221 -15.18 -20.49 2.63
N LEU A 222 -15.62 -19.62 1.71
CA LEU A 222 -16.04 -18.25 2.07
C LEU A 222 -17.22 -18.27 3.04
N LEU A 223 -18.23 -19.11 2.80
CA LEU A 223 -19.38 -19.28 3.71
C LEU A 223 -18.95 -19.80 5.09
N ALA A 224 -18.04 -20.78 5.13
CA ALA A 224 -17.50 -21.31 6.39
C ALA A 224 -16.69 -20.27 7.18
N LEU A 225 -16.12 -19.27 6.49
CA LEU A 225 -15.40 -18.14 7.09
C LEU A 225 -16.32 -16.97 7.47
N GLY A 226 -17.63 -17.11 7.25
CA GLY A 226 -18.64 -16.11 7.65
C GLY A 226 -18.93 -15.02 6.63
N ALA A 227 -18.60 -15.22 5.34
CA ALA A 227 -19.00 -14.29 4.29
C ALA A 227 -20.53 -14.16 4.21
N ASP A 228 -21.06 -12.95 4.09
CA ASP A 228 -22.49 -12.69 4.10
C ASP A 228 -23.13 -12.96 2.72
N PRO A 229 -23.99 -14.00 2.57
CA PRO A 229 -24.67 -14.30 1.32
C PRO A 229 -25.83 -13.34 0.98
N ALA A 230 -26.24 -12.47 1.92
CA ALA A 230 -27.34 -11.53 1.75
C ALA A 230 -26.92 -10.19 1.12
N LEU A 231 -25.61 -9.93 1.02
CA LEU A 231 -25.08 -8.75 0.32
C LEU A 231 -25.53 -8.72 -1.13
N ARG A 232 -25.63 -7.51 -1.69
CA ARG A 232 -26.13 -7.26 -3.04
C ARG A 232 -25.12 -6.46 -3.85
N SER A 233 -24.97 -6.84 -5.12
CA SER A 233 -24.25 -6.02 -6.10
C SER A 233 -24.98 -4.70 -6.36
N GLU A 234 -24.35 -3.81 -7.14
CA GLU A 234 -25.00 -2.57 -7.58
C GLU A 234 -26.30 -2.82 -8.36
N ASP A 235 -26.38 -3.91 -9.12
CA ASP A 235 -27.58 -4.33 -9.84
C ASP A 235 -28.63 -5.02 -8.93
N GLY A 236 -28.35 -5.14 -7.63
CA GLY A 236 -29.25 -5.71 -6.63
C GLY A 236 -29.24 -7.24 -6.54
N PHE A 237 -28.32 -7.93 -7.20
CA PHE A 237 -28.20 -9.39 -7.19
C PHE A 237 -27.40 -9.88 -5.98
N THR A 238 -27.90 -10.95 -5.34
CA THR A 238 -27.17 -11.70 -4.32
C THR A 238 -26.30 -12.79 -4.94
N ALA A 239 -25.40 -13.41 -4.16
CA ALA A 239 -24.62 -14.55 -4.63
C ALA A 239 -25.53 -15.71 -5.15
N ALA A 240 -26.72 -15.89 -4.55
CA ALA A 240 -27.66 -16.94 -4.96
C ALA A 240 -28.29 -16.65 -6.32
N ASP A 241 -28.58 -15.38 -6.61
CA ASP A 241 -29.11 -14.95 -7.91
C ASP A 241 -28.09 -15.16 -9.03
N MET A 242 -26.80 -15.09 -8.69
CA MET A 242 -25.69 -15.25 -9.63
C MET A 242 -25.17 -16.69 -9.75
N ALA A 243 -25.72 -17.66 -9.02
CA ALA A 243 -25.16 -19.02 -8.96
C ALA A 243 -25.16 -19.72 -10.34
N ALA A 244 -23.96 -20.00 -10.86
CA ALA A 244 -23.77 -20.63 -12.17
C ALA A 244 -23.81 -22.16 -12.16
N SER A 245 -23.82 -22.79 -10.97
CA SER A 245 -23.91 -24.24 -10.82
C SER A 245 -24.93 -24.64 -9.76
N VAL A 246 -25.49 -25.85 -9.91
CA VAL A 246 -26.43 -26.44 -8.95
C VAL A 246 -25.80 -26.55 -7.57
N ASP A 247 -24.53 -26.93 -7.50
CA ASP A 247 -23.78 -27.06 -6.23
C ASP A 247 -23.67 -25.72 -5.50
N CYS A 248 -23.33 -24.64 -6.22
CA CYS A 248 -23.28 -23.29 -5.62
C CYS A 248 -24.65 -22.86 -5.11
N LEU A 249 -25.69 -23.10 -5.91
CA LEU A 249 -27.06 -22.75 -5.53
C LEU A 249 -27.54 -23.53 -4.30
N GLN A 250 -27.21 -24.82 -4.21
CA GLN A 250 -27.53 -25.65 -3.05
C GLN A 250 -26.84 -25.15 -1.79
N LEU A 251 -25.53 -24.85 -1.86
CA LEU A 251 -24.77 -24.31 -0.73
C LEU A 251 -25.38 -22.99 -0.21
N LEU A 252 -25.78 -22.09 -1.12
CA LEU A 252 -26.36 -20.79 -0.75
C LEU A 252 -27.79 -20.89 -0.20
N ARG A 253 -28.56 -21.90 -0.64
CA ARG A 253 -29.93 -22.13 -0.14
C ARG A 253 -29.97 -22.77 1.23
N GLN A 254 -29.08 -23.73 1.49
CA GLN A 254 -29.01 -24.42 2.79
C GLN A 254 -28.82 -23.46 3.96
N LEU A 255 -28.11 -22.35 3.76
CA LEU A 255 -27.88 -21.32 4.78
C LEU A 255 -29.07 -20.39 5.04
N ARG A 256 -30.05 -20.32 4.13
CA ARG A 256 -31.28 -19.54 4.38
C ARG A 256 -32.28 -20.29 5.26
N GLU A 257 -32.11 -21.60 5.41
CA GLU A 257 -33.03 -22.48 6.13
C GLU A 257 -32.53 -22.83 7.54
N ALA A 258 -31.28 -22.48 7.88
CA ALA A 258 -30.65 -22.67 9.18
C ALA A 258 -30.75 -21.42 10.07
#